data_AF-A0A1D8UVA7-F1
#
_entry.id   AF-A0A1D8UVA7-F1
#
_cell.length_a   1.000
_cell.length_b   1.000
_cell.length_c   1.000
_cell.angle_alpha   90.00
_cell.angle_beta   90.00
_cell.angle_gamma   90.00
#
_symmetry.space_group_name_H-M   'P 1'
#
loop_
_entity.id
_entity.type
_entity.pdbx_description
1 polymer ?
#
loop_
_entity_poly.entity_id
_entity_poly.type
_entity_poly.pdbx_seq_one_letter_code
_entity_poly.pdbx_strand_id
1 'polypeptide(L)'
;MQDVFLNHVQSTRSPVTIFLVNGVKLQGIIPWFDEQVIILRRDGHTQLVYKHAVSTIMPVAPLVLFDSGDENPSEQHEQPEN
;
A
#
# COMPACT_ATOMS: atom_id res chain seq x y z
N MET A 1 -2.13 2.34 10.66
CA MET A 1 -1.35 2.76 9.46
C MET A 1 -0.71 1.58 8.75
N GLN A 2 0.09 0.72 9.42
CA GLN A 2 0.70 -0.48 8.81
C GLN A 2 -0.35 -1.38 8.12
N ASP A 3 -1.37 -1.81 8.87
CA ASP A 3 -2.39 -2.73 8.33
C ASP A 3 -3.16 -2.12 7.16
N VAL A 4 -3.48 -0.82 7.23
CA VAL A 4 -4.15 -0.10 6.13
C VAL A 4 -3.32 -0.16 4.85
N PHE A 5 -2.02 0.12 4.95
CA PHE A 5 -1.09 0.03 3.84
C PHE A 5 -0.99 -1.41 3.29
N LEU A 6 -0.77 -2.40 4.16
CA LEU A 6 -0.59 -3.79 3.74
C LEU A 6 -1.87 -4.40 3.16
N ASN A 7 -3.04 -4.09 3.75
CA ASN A 7 -4.34 -4.49 3.21
C ASN A 7 -4.57 -3.87 1.82
N HIS A 8 -4.22 -2.60 1.61
CA HIS A 8 -4.37 -1.96 0.30
C HIS A 8 -3.46 -2.62 -0.75
N VAL A 9 -2.19 -2.85 -0.43
CA VAL A 9 -1.25 -3.53 -1.35
C VAL A 9 -1.70 -4.96 -1.65
N GLN A 10 -2.21 -5.67 -0.64
CA GLN A 10 -2.71 -7.04 -0.80
C GLN A 10 -3.96 -7.10 -1.69
N SER A 11 -4.95 -6.24 -1.43
CA SER A 11 -6.23 -6.26 -2.17
C SER A 11 -6.05 -5.87 -3.63
N THR A 12 -5.21 -4.87 -3.90
CA THR A 12 -4.89 -4.39 -5.26
C THR A 12 -3.94 -5.31 -6.01
N ARG A 13 -3.30 -6.27 -5.32
CA ARG A 13 -2.17 -7.07 -5.84
C ARG A 13 -1.08 -6.20 -6.49
N SER A 14 -0.87 -5.01 -5.94
CA SER A 14 0.10 -4.05 -6.48
C SER A 14 1.52 -4.62 -6.36
N PRO A 15 2.33 -4.58 -7.43
CA PRO A 15 3.73 -4.93 -7.35
C PRO A 15 4.46 -4.01 -6.36
N VAL A 16 5.28 -4.61 -5.50
CA VAL A 16 6.11 -3.91 -4.53
C VAL A 16 7.57 -4.30 -4.65
N THR A 17 8.44 -3.38 -4.20
CA THR A 17 9.81 -3.67 -3.83
C THR A 17 9.94 -3.61 -2.31
N ILE A 18 10.39 -4.71 -1.69
CA ILE A 18 10.70 -4.79 -0.27
C ILE A 18 12.21 -4.65 -0.13
N PHE A 19 12.64 -3.69 0.67
CA PHE A 19 14.04 -3.51 1.06
C PHE A 19 14.26 -4.15 2.42
N LEU A 20 15.28 -4.98 2.52
CA LEU A 20 15.69 -5.57 3.78
C LEU A 20 16.73 -4.68 4.48
N VAL A 21 16.85 -4.81 5.79
CA VAL A 21 17.81 -4.06 6.62
C VAL A 21 19.27 -4.29 6.20
N ASN A 22 19.57 -5.42 5.57
CA ASN A 22 20.90 -5.75 5.05
C ASN A 22 21.17 -5.20 3.62
N GLY A 23 20.21 -4.45 3.04
CA GLY A 23 20.31 -3.87 1.71
C GLY A 23 19.85 -4.77 0.56
N VAL A 24 19.46 -6.03 0.82
CA VAL A 24 18.85 -6.89 -0.22
C VAL A 24 17.49 -6.34 -0.63
N LYS A 25 17.20 -6.38 -1.94
CA LYS A 25 15.89 -6.02 -2.49
C LYS A 25 15.14 -7.26 -2.95
N LEU A 26 13.89 -7.39 -2.52
CA LEU A 26 12.94 -8.39 -2.99
C LEU A 26 11.85 -7.68 -3.78
N GLN A 27 11.32 -8.31 -4.82
CA GLN A 27 10.19 -7.75 -5.56
C GLN A 27 9.13 -8.82 -5.74
N GLY A 28 7.88 -8.40 -5.83
CA GLY A 28 6.76 -9.31 -6.02
C GLY A 28 5.44 -8.68 -5.60
N ILE A 29 4.46 -9.51 -5.33
CA ILE A 29 3.17 -9.12 -4.74
C ILE A 29 3.05 -9.70 -3.34
N ILE A 30 2.26 -9.05 -2.49
CA ILE A 30 1.96 -9.52 -1.13
C ILE A 30 0.57 -10.16 -1.13
N PRO A 31 0.43 -11.48 -1.30
CA PRO A 31 -0.88 -12.13 -1.22
C PRO A 31 -1.43 -12.24 0.21
N TRP A 32 -0.57 -12.22 1.23
CA TRP A 32 -0.96 -12.43 2.62
C TRP A 32 0.12 -11.93 3.59
N PHE A 33 -0.29 -11.55 4.80
CA PHE A 33 0.58 -11.16 5.90
C PHE A 33 -0.12 -11.44 7.24
N ASP A 34 0.65 -11.51 8.31
CA ASP A 34 0.16 -11.50 9.70
C ASP A 34 0.92 -10.44 10.53
N GLU A 35 0.91 -10.57 11.85
CA GLU A 35 1.60 -9.67 12.77
C GLU A 35 3.13 -9.65 12.55
N GLN A 36 3.76 -10.80 12.24
CA GLN A 36 5.21 -11.00 12.27
C GLN A 36 5.83 -11.19 10.88
N VAL A 37 5.06 -11.68 9.91
CA VAL A 37 5.56 -12.08 8.60
C VAL A 37 4.73 -11.51 7.45
N ILE A 38 5.36 -11.47 6.28
CA ILE A 38 4.77 -11.12 4.99
C ILE A 38 5.07 -12.26 4.04
N ILE A 39 4.06 -12.74 3.31
CA ILE A 39 4.28 -13.65 2.18
C ILE A 39 4.51 -12.79 0.94
N LEU A 40 5.61 -13.04 0.23
CA LEU A 40 5.95 -12.40 -1.03
C LEU A 40 5.95 -13.45 -2.14
N ARG A 41 5.26 -13.15 -3.25
CA ARG A 41 5.22 -14.03 -4.43
C ARG A 41 5.77 -13.34 -5.66
N ARG A 42 6.65 -14.03 -6.40
CA ARG A 42 7.19 -13.60 -7.69
C ARG A 42 7.57 -14.81 -8.53
N ASP A 43 7.23 -14.79 -9.81
CA ASP A 43 7.65 -15.78 -10.81
C ASP A 43 7.36 -17.24 -10.37
N GLY A 44 6.20 -17.48 -9.77
CA GLY A 44 5.80 -18.80 -9.26
C GLY A 44 6.40 -19.19 -7.91
N HIS A 45 7.41 -18.47 -7.43
CA HIS A 45 8.04 -18.70 -6.13
C HIS A 45 7.33 -17.93 -5.01
N THR A 46 7.27 -18.56 -3.83
CA THR A 46 6.72 -17.98 -2.59
C THR A 46 7.83 -17.87 -1.56
N GLN A 47 7.93 -16.72 -0.91
CA GLN A 47 8.92 -16.42 0.12
C GLN A 47 8.20 -15.94 1.39
N LEU A 48 8.58 -16.48 2.54
CA LEU A 48 8.21 -15.96 3.86
C LEU A 48 9.24 -14.90 4.25
N VAL A 49 8.79 -13.68 4.49
CA VAL A 49 9.65 -12.55 4.88
C VAL A 49 9.27 -12.12 6.30
N TYR A 50 10.22 -12.16 7.24
CA TYR A 50 10.01 -11.62 8.58
C TYR A 50 10.05 -10.10 8.58
N LYS A 51 9.07 -9.46 9.23
CA LYS A 51 8.98 -7.99 9.27
C LYS A 51 10.18 -7.32 9.96
N HIS A 52 10.82 -7.98 10.94
CA HIS A 52 12.02 -7.44 11.59
C HIS A 52 13.21 -7.28 10.63
N ALA A 53 13.22 -8.02 9.51
CA ALA A 53 14.24 -7.92 8.49
C ALA A 53 13.92 -6.87 7.43
N VAL A 54 12.70 -6.31 7.42
CA VAL A 54 12.25 -5.33 6.43
C VAL A 54 12.56 -3.91 6.91
N SER A 55 13.25 -3.14 6.09
CA SER A 55 13.48 -1.71 6.32
C SER A 55 12.40 -0.86 5.67
N THR A 56 11.95 -1.19 4.45
CA THR A 56 10.96 -0.38 3.72
C THR A 56 10.18 -1.24 2.71
N ILE A 57 8.92 -0.90 2.48
CA ILE A 57 8.07 -1.47 1.42
C ILE A 57 7.66 -0.34 0.48
N MET A 58 8.07 -0.44 -0.78
CA MET A 58 7.82 0.58 -1.81
C MET A 58 6.90 0.01 -2.89
N PRO A 59 5.64 0.47 -3.00
CA PRO A 59 4.76 0.18 -4.13
C PRO A 59 5.33 0.77 -5.42
N VAL A 60 5.11 0.08 -6.55
CA VAL A 60 5.56 0.58 -7.85
C VAL A 60 4.71 1.75 -8.35
N ALA A 61 3.42 1.75 -8.03
CA ALA A 61 2.49 2.83 -8.35
C ALA A 61 2.17 3.68 -7.12
N PRO A 62 1.85 4.98 -7.29
CA PRO A 62 1.38 5.83 -6.20
C PRO A 62 0.19 5.20 -5.47
N LEU A 63 0.21 5.23 -4.14
CA LEU A 63 -0.90 4.79 -3.32
C LEU A 63 -1.78 5.97 -2.93
N VAL A 64 -3.08 5.84 -3.19
CA VAL A 64 -4.09 6.71 -2.59
C VAL A 64 -4.69 5.93 -1.42
N LEU A 65 -4.18 6.19 -0.21
CA LEU A 65 -4.61 5.49 1.01
C LEU A 65 -5.71 6.22 1.77
N PHE A 66 -5.78 7.53 1.59
CA PHE A 66 -6.78 8.39 2.19
C PHE A 66 -7.36 9.17 1.03
N ASP A 67 -8.64 8.93 0.74
CA ASP A 67 -9.41 9.89 -0.02
C ASP A 67 -9.57 11.09 0.92
N SER A 68 -8.79 12.14 0.70
CA SER A 68 -9.07 13.43 1.32
C SER A 68 -10.37 13.90 0.68
N GLY A 69 -11.49 13.47 1.24
CA GLY A 69 -12.79 14.05 0.98
C GLY A 69 -12.78 15.48 1.47
N ASP A 70 -12.13 16.37 0.73
CA ASP A 70 -12.50 17.77 0.68
C ASP A 70 -13.82 17.85 -0.11
N GLU A 71 -14.86 17.22 0.44
CA GLU A 71 -16.23 17.66 0.19
C GLU A 71 -16.31 19.05 0.83
N ASN A 72 -16.03 20.08 0.05
CA ASN A 72 -16.35 21.45 0.41
C ASN A 72 -17.89 21.55 0.39
N PRO A 73 -18.59 21.56 1.53
CA PRO A 73 -20.03 21.65 1.52
C PRO A 73 -20.38 23.12 1.25
N SER A 74 -21.35 23.34 0.37
CA SER A 74 -22.10 24.58 0.18
C SER A 74 -21.38 25.81 -0.39
N GLU A 75 -21.43 25.94 -1.73
CA GLU A 75 -21.83 27.21 -2.35
C GLU A 75 -23.21 27.02 -3.01
N GLN A 76 -24.25 27.02 -2.17
CA GLN A 76 -25.60 27.38 -2.59
C GLN A 76 -25.85 28.81 -2.09
N HIS A 77 -25.72 29.81 -2.97
CA HIS A 77 -26.61 30.97 -3.12
C HIS A 77 -25.91 32.03 -3.98
N GLU A 78 -26.42 32.26 -5.19
CA GLU A 78 -26.80 33.59 -5.71
C GLU A 78 -27.33 33.41 -7.13
N GLN A 79 -28.66 33.38 -7.27
CA GLN A 79 -29.30 33.66 -8.55
C GLN A 79 -29.22 35.17 -8.79
N PRO A 80 -28.84 35.63 -9.99
CA PRO A 80 -28.92 37.05 -10.29
C PRO A 80 -30.38 37.46 -10.44
N GLU A 81 -30.79 38.52 -9.74
CA GLU A 81 -32.06 39.21 -9.96
C GLU A 81 -32.20 39.61 -11.43
N ASN A 82 -33.38 39.37 -12.00
CA ASN A 82 -33.86 40.06 -13.19
C ASN A 82 -35.38 40.25 -13.11
#